data_AF-A0A2N0WXU3-F1
#
_entry.id   AF-A0A2N0WXU3-F1
#
_cell.length_a   1.000
_cell.length_b   1.000
_cell.length_c   1.000
_cell.angle_alpha   90.00
_cell.angle_beta   90.00
_cell.angle_gamma   90.00
#
_symmetry.space_group_name_H-M   'P 1'
#
loop_
_entity.id
_entity.type
_entity.pdbx_description
1 polymer ?
#
loop_
_entity_poly.entity_id
_entity_poly.type
_entity_poly.pdbx_seq_one_letter_code
_entity_poly.pdbx_strand_id
1 'polypeptide(L)'
;MSVFFVILLIATITYLFIKFAQQEALEPFYQQAVLDIEGRLDWALSRSYYPFGMKAQIEVSDTLLHKAKDLRDHQQLHQAYQVALQSQHAIDNAQNIYIDALHKR
;
A
#
# COMPACT_ATOMS: atom_id res chain seq x y z
N MET A 1 -26.16 32.48 -20.79
CA MET A 1 -26.64 31.30 -20.03
C MET A 1 -26.12 30.00 -20.62
N SER A 2 -26.41 29.65 -21.89
CA SER A 2 -26.00 28.35 -22.47
C SER A 2 -24.49 28.15 -22.57
N VAL A 3 -23.73 29.17 -23.02
CA VAL A 3 -22.26 29.07 -23.17
C VAL A 3 -21.55 28.82 -21.83
N PHE A 4 -22.04 29.41 -20.75
CA PHE A 4 -21.48 29.21 -19.40
C PHE A 4 -21.70 27.77 -18.91
N PHE A 5 -22.88 27.20 -19.16
CA PHE A 5 -23.17 25.79 -18.85
C PHE A 5 -22.26 24.84 -19.64
N VAL A 6 -22.02 25.14 -20.93
CA VAL A 6 -21.12 24.33 -21.76
C VAL A 6 -19.69 24.37 -21.21
N ILE A 7 -19.18 25.54 -20.82
CA ILE A 7 -17.84 25.68 -20.21
C ILE A 7 -17.75 24.87 -18.90
N LEU A 8 -18.77 24.97 -18.05
CA LEU A 8 -18.78 24.28 -16.75
C LEU A 8 -18.87 22.76 -16.91
N LEU A 9 -19.63 22.28 -17.90
CA LEU A 9 -19.70 20.88 -18.27
C LEU A 9 -18.34 20.36 -18.76
N ILE A 10 -17.69 21.07 -19.69
CA ILE A 10 -16.38 20.69 -20.22
C ILE A 10 -15.34 20.65 -19.08
N ALA A 11 -15.29 21.67 -18.23
CA ALA A 11 -14.37 21.71 -17.10
C ALA A 11 -14.56 20.52 -16.15
N THR A 12 -15.82 20.13 -15.89
CA THR A 12 -16.15 18.99 -15.04
C THR A 12 -15.70 17.67 -15.68
N ILE A 13 -15.98 17.48 -16.97
CA ILE A 13 -15.54 16.29 -17.72
C ILE A 13 -14.01 16.19 -17.71
N THR A 14 -13.31 17.28 -18.02
CA THR A 14 -11.84 17.30 -18.00
C THR A 14 -11.29 16.98 -16.62
N TYR A 15 -11.87 17.53 -15.56
CA TYR A 15 -11.49 17.23 -14.18
C TYR A 15 -11.62 15.73 -13.86
N LEU A 16 -12.74 15.10 -14.25
CA LEU A 16 -12.97 13.68 -14.04
C LEU A 16 -11.99 12.81 -14.84
N PHE A 17 -11.68 13.18 -16.09
CA PHE A 17 -10.68 12.48 -16.90
C PHE A 17 -9.28 12.53 -16.27
N ILE A 18 -8.87 13.68 -15.74
CA ILE A 18 -7.58 13.82 -15.05
C ILE A 18 -7.54 12.92 -13.82
N LYS A 19 -8.62 12.91 -13.02
CA LYS A 19 -8.73 12.04 -11.84
C LYS A 19 -8.66 10.55 -12.19
N PHE A 20 -9.33 10.15 -13.25
CA PHE A 20 -9.30 8.77 -13.76
C PHE A 20 -7.88 8.37 -14.21
N ALA A 21 -7.23 9.21 -15.03
CA ALA A 21 -5.87 8.95 -15.50
C ALA A 21 -4.84 8.84 -14.34
N GLN A 22 -5.01 9.67 -13.30
CA GLN A 22 -4.18 9.58 -12.09
C GLN A 22 -4.38 8.28 -11.33
N GLN A 23 -5.61 7.77 -11.26
CA GLN A 23 -5.91 6.50 -10.60
C GLN A 23 -5.31 5.33 -11.40
N GLU A 24 -5.54 5.31 -12.71
CA GLU A 24 -5.06 4.23 -13.58
C GLU A 24 -3.53 4.14 -13.63
N ALA A 25 -2.84 5.28 -13.51
CA ALA A 25 -1.38 5.29 -13.42
C ALA A 25 -0.85 4.72 -12.09
N LEU A 26 -1.60 4.83 -10.98
CA LEU A 26 -1.13 4.42 -9.64
C LEU A 26 -1.57 3.00 -9.25
N GLU A 27 -2.70 2.53 -9.80
CA GLU A 27 -3.30 1.23 -9.48
C GLU A 27 -2.34 0.05 -9.66
N PRO A 28 -1.54 -0.05 -10.74
CA PRO A 28 -0.59 -1.15 -10.91
C PRO A 28 0.50 -1.18 -9.83
N PHE A 29 1.01 -0.01 -9.43
CA PHE A 29 2.04 0.09 -8.39
C PHE A 29 1.47 -0.29 -7.02
N TYR A 30 0.24 0.14 -6.75
CA TYR A 30 -0.47 -0.28 -5.54
C TYR A 30 -0.66 -1.80 -5.48
N GLN A 31 -1.15 -2.40 -6.57
CA GLN A 31 -1.37 -3.85 -6.63
C GLN A 31 -0.05 -4.62 -6.45
N GLN A 32 1.02 -4.18 -7.11
CA GLN A 32 2.34 -4.79 -6.96
C GLN A 32 2.85 -4.72 -5.52
N ALA A 33 2.68 -3.56 -4.85
CA ALA A 33 3.09 -3.40 -3.47
C ALA A 33 2.30 -4.33 -2.53
N VAL A 34 0.97 -4.42 -2.70
CA VAL A 34 0.12 -5.32 -1.90
C VAL A 34 0.55 -6.77 -2.05
N LEU A 35 0.75 -7.25 -3.28
CA LEU A 35 1.18 -8.62 -3.55
C LEU A 35 2.55 -8.95 -2.93
N ASP A 36 3.51 -8.02 -3.02
CA ASP A 36 4.81 -8.18 -2.36
C ASP A 36 4.66 -8.31 -0.84
N ILE A 37 3.90 -7.42 -0.22
CA ILE A 37 3.70 -7.42 1.23
C ILE A 37 3.01 -8.71 1.69
N GLU A 38 1.94 -9.13 1.02
CA GLU A 38 1.21 -10.37 1.34
C GLU A 38 2.14 -11.58 1.28
N GLY A 39 2.89 -11.75 0.19
CA GLY A 39 3.83 -12.87 0.06
C GLY A 39 4.93 -12.86 1.13
N ARG A 40 5.38 -11.66 1.54
CA ARG A 40 6.40 -11.50 2.58
C ARG A 40 5.85 -11.71 3.99
N LEU A 41 4.60 -11.34 4.24
CA LEU A 41 3.88 -11.66 5.47
C LEU A 41 3.70 -13.17 5.60
N ASP A 42 3.27 -13.85 4.54
CA ASP A 42 3.15 -15.32 4.52
C ASP A 42 4.49 -15.99 4.84
N TRP A 43 5.57 -15.53 4.20
CA TRP A 43 6.92 -16.00 4.50
C TRP A 43 7.31 -15.77 5.97
N ALA A 44 6.98 -14.61 6.53
CA ALA A 44 7.33 -14.24 7.90
C ALA A 44 6.56 -15.06 8.93
N LEU A 45 5.27 -15.30 8.68
CA LEU A 45 4.39 -16.12 9.51
C LEU A 45 4.76 -17.61 9.47
N SER A 46 5.42 -18.06 8.39
CA SER A 46 5.89 -19.43 8.27
C SER A 46 7.18 -19.72 9.07
N ARG A 47 7.77 -18.73 9.76
CA ARG A 47 9.01 -18.92 10.52
C ARG A 47 8.73 -19.65 11.84
N SER A 48 9.64 -20.55 12.24
CA SER A 48 9.53 -21.31 13.50
C SER A 48 9.95 -20.54 14.75
N TYR A 49 10.62 -19.40 14.57
CA TYR A 49 11.08 -18.52 15.64
C TYR A 49 11.09 -17.06 15.16
N TYR A 50 10.83 -16.14 16.08
CA TYR A 50 10.78 -14.70 15.85
C TYR A 50 11.78 -14.01 16.78
N PRO A 51 12.90 -13.48 16.26
CA PRO A 51 13.81 -12.68 17.07
C PRO A 51 13.12 -11.46 17.66
N PHE A 52 13.66 -10.94 18.77
CA PHE A 52 13.10 -9.79 19.46
C PHE A 52 12.86 -8.63 18.48
N GLY A 53 11.64 -8.09 18.48
CA GLY A 53 11.22 -7.00 17.59
C GLY A 53 10.63 -7.45 16.24
N MET A 54 10.95 -8.64 15.73
CA MET A 54 10.44 -9.12 14.43
C MET A 54 8.91 -9.23 14.45
N LYS A 55 8.34 -9.86 15.49
CA LYS A 55 6.90 -10.09 15.58
C LYS A 55 6.10 -8.77 15.59
N ALA A 56 6.57 -7.77 16.31
CA ALA A 56 5.94 -6.45 16.34
C ALA A 56 5.95 -5.78 14.96
N GLN A 57 7.04 -5.92 14.20
CA GLN A 57 7.11 -5.38 12.84
C GLN A 57 6.15 -6.11 11.87
N ILE A 58 5.98 -7.42 12.02
CA ILE A 58 4.99 -8.20 11.26
C ILE A 58 3.57 -7.71 11.57
N GLU A 59 3.21 -7.54 12.85
CA GLU A 59 1.90 -7.05 13.28
C GLU A 59 1.61 -5.62 12.76
N VAL A 60 2.63 -4.74 12.77
CA VAL A 60 2.53 -3.39 12.20
C VAL A 60 2.30 -3.46 10.69
N SER A 61 3.06 -4.30 9.99
CA SER A 61 2.89 -4.50 8.55
C SER A 61 1.47 -5.00 8.22
N ASP A 62 1.00 -6.06 8.88
CA ASP A 62 -0.33 -6.60 8.66
C ASP A 62 -1.45 -5.57 8.91
N THR A 63 -1.34 -4.79 9.98
CA THR A 63 -2.29 -3.70 10.29
C THR A 63 -2.31 -2.63 9.21
N LEU A 64 -1.14 -2.20 8.73
CA LEU A 64 -1.02 -1.20 7.68
C LEU A 64 -1.53 -1.74 6.34
N LEU A 65 -1.28 -3.00 6.02
CA LEU A 65 -1.81 -3.63 4.81
C LEU A 65 -3.34 -3.65 4.80
N HIS A 66 -3.98 -4.01 5.91
CA HIS A 66 -5.43 -3.96 6.03
C HIS A 66 -5.96 -2.53 5.86
N LYS A 67 -5.29 -1.55 6.47
CA LYS A 67 -5.64 -0.13 6.30
C LYS A 67 -5.46 0.33 4.85
N ALA A 68 -4.42 -0.11 4.15
CA ALA A 68 -4.19 0.24 2.75
C ALA A 68 -5.34 -0.29 1.86
N LYS A 69 -5.77 -1.54 2.10
CA LYS A 69 -6.92 -2.13 1.41
C LYS A 69 -8.22 -1.37 1.67
N ASP A 70 -8.49 -1.01 2.93
CA ASP A 70 -9.65 -0.21 3.30
C ASP A 70 -9.66 1.16 2.60
N LEU A 71 -8.52 1.86 2.56
CA LEU A 71 -8.39 3.13 1.83
C LEU A 71 -8.64 2.97 0.32
N ARG A 72 -8.19 1.86 -0.28
CA ARG A 72 -8.44 1.56 -1.68
C ARG A 72 -9.93 1.36 -1.95
N ASP A 73 -10.62 0.62 -1.08
CA ASP A 73 -12.07 0.37 -1.19
C ASP A 73 -12.88 1.67 -1.09
N HIS A 74 -12.37 2.65 -0.34
CA HIS A 74 -12.92 4.01 -0.26
C HIS A 74 -12.43 4.97 -1.38
N GLN A 75 -11.85 4.44 -2.45
CA GLN A 75 -11.33 5.18 -3.62
C GLN A 75 -10.18 6.17 -3.32
N GLN A 76 -9.51 6.02 -2.17
CA GLN A 76 -8.40 6.87 -1.75
C GLN A 76 -7.04 6.29 -2.18
N LEU A 77 -6.90 5.98 -3.47
CA LEU A 77 -5.79 5.18 -4.01
C LEU A 77 -4.39 5.75 -3.68
N HIS A 78 -4.22 7.08 -3.66
CA HIS A 78 -2.93 7.67 -3.32
C HIS A 78 -2.55 7.43 -1.85
N GLN A 79 -3.52 7.53 -0.94
CA GLN A 79 -3.31 7.26 0.48
C GLN A 79 -3.14 5.76 0.71
N ALA A 80 -3.93 4.93 0.02
CA ALA A 80 -3.78 3.48 0.02
C ALA A 80 -2.36 3.06 -0.37
N TYR A 81 -1.82 3.64 -1.44
CA TYR A 81 -0.45 3.38 -1.87
C TYR A 81 0.60 3.83 -0.86
N GLN A 82 0.45 5.03 -0.29
CA GLN A 82 1.37 5.50 0.76
C GLN A 82 1.38 4.59 1.99
N VAL A 83 0.20 4.12 2.42
CA VAL A 83 0.09 3.19 3.56
C VAL A 83 0.65 1.81 3.21
N ALA A 84 0.46 1.34 1.97
CA ALA A 84 1.10 0.11 1.49
C ALA A 84 2.63 0.21 1.55
N LEU A 85 3.23 1.35 1.16
CA LEU A 85 4.68 1.55 1.28
C LEU A 85 5.16 1.53 2.75
N GLN A 86 4.37 2.06 3.68
CA GLN A 86 4.68 1.97 5.12
C GLN A 86 4.62 0.53 5.62
N SER A 87 3.62 -0.23 5.15
CA SER A 87 3.51 -1.66 5.42
C SER A 87 4.71 -2.44 4.88
N GLN A 88 5.16 -2.11 3.67
CA GLN A 88 6.35 -2.70 3.05
C GLN A 88 7.61 -2.44 3.89
N HIS A 89 7.80 -1.20 4.34
CA HIS A 89 8.93 -0.85 5.19
C HIS A 89 8.91 -1.60 6.54
N ALA A 90 7.73 -1.83 7.12
CA ALA A 90 7.62 -2.64 8.35
C ALA A 90 8.04 -4.09 8.11
N ILE A 91 7.62 -4.71 7.00
CA ILE A 91 8.04 -6.09 6.68
C ILE A 91 9.52 -6.19 6.26
N ASP A 92 10.09 -5.14 5.65
CA ASP A 92 11.55 -5.00 5.42
C ASP A 92 12.30 -5.07 6.75
N ASN A 93 11.84 -4.31 7.75
CA ASN A 93 12.47 -4.31 9.07
C ASN A 93 12.34 -5.68 9.77
N ALA A 94 11.18 -6.34 9.65
CA ALA A 94 11.01 -7.69 10.19
C ALA A 94 12.01 -8.68 9.55
N GLN A 95 12.18 -8.61 8.24
CA GLN A 95 13.15 -9.43 7.50
C GLN A 95 14.59 -9.14 7.91
N ASN A 96 14.96 -7.87 8.03
CA ASN A 96 16.31 -7.47 8.46
C ASN A 96 16.62 -7.97 9.88
N ILE A 97 15.68 -7.85 10.82
CA ILE A 97 15.83 -8.40 12.18
C ILE A 97 16.06 -9.92 12.13
N TYR A 98 15.33 -10.63 11.28
CA TYR A 98 15.49 -12.07 11.11
C TYR A 98 16.87 -12.43 10.56
N ILE A 99 17.31 -11.76 9.51
CA ILE A 99 18.61 -11.96 8.87
C ILE A 99 19.75 -11.64 9.85
N ASP A 100 19.66 -10.55 10.60
CA ASP A 100 20.67 -10.16 11.59
C ASP A 100 20.77 -11.19 12.73
N ALA A 101 19.64 -11.74 13.16
CA ALA A 101 19.62 -12.79 14.17
C ALA A 101 20.25 -14.10 13.69
N LEU A 102 20.12 -14.42 12.40
CA LEU A 102 20.80 -15.57 11.79
C LEU A 102 22.31 -15.39 11.73
N HIS A 103 22.80 -14.19 11.40
CA HIS A 103 24.25 -13.92 11.34
C HIS A 103 24.94 -13.90 12.70
N LYS A 104 24.20 -13.62 13.78
CA LYS A 104 24.71 -13.60 15.16
C LYS A 104 24.67 -14.97 15.85
N ARG A 105 24.22 -16.01 15.15
CA ARG A 105 24.05 -17.37 15.66
C ARG A 105 25.15 -18.28 15.14
#